data_AF-A0A968WJ01-F1
#
_entry.id   AF-A0A968WJ01-F1
#
_cell.length_a   1.000
_cell.length_b   1.000
_cell.length_c   1.000
_cell.angle_alpha   90.00
_cell.angle_beta   90.00
_cell.angle_gamma   90.00
#
_symmetry.space_group_name_H-M   'P 1'
#
loop_
_entity.id
_entity.type
_entity.pdbx_description
1 polymer ?
#
loop_
_entity_poly.entity_id
_entity_poly.type
_entity_poly.pdbx_seq_one_letter_code
_entity_poly.pdbx_strand_id
1 'polypeptide(L)'
;MNSTQLEHFRNLVSLSAVDGKIEDVERAALSKIAYERGIALDRLNFMLTRASEYVYLIPQNHIDKEKQLKEMIEFAVIDGEFAQAEHDLIVTVGQKLGFDKDQVEAIIRRQTSGIDKA
;
A
#
# COMPACT_ATOMS: atom_id res chain seq x y z
N MET A 1 -17.98 3.85 -6.15
CA MET A 1 -16.97 3.36 -5.20
C MET A 1 -17.63 3.11 -3.86
N ASN A 2 -17.45 1.91 -3.29
CA ASN A 2 -17.96 1.60 -1.95
C ASN A 2 -17.02 2.17 -0.87
N SER A 3 -17.46 2.20 0.39
CA SER A 3 -16.66 2.77 1.50
C SER A 3 -15.34 2.02 1.70
N THR A 4 -15.34 0.71 1.48
CA THR A 4 -14.19 -0.19 1.69
C THR A 4 -13.05 0.09 0.70
N GLN A 5 -13.34 0.20 -0.61
CA GLN A 5 -12.35 0.50 -1.65
C GLN A 5 -11.65 1.85 -1.43
N LEU A 6 -12.40 2.82 -0.91
CA LEU A 6 -11.88 4.13 -0.56
C LEU A 6 -10.94 4.07 0.64
N GLU A 7 -11.28 3.26 1.64
CA GLU A 7 -10.46 3.03 2.83
C GLU A 7 -9.17 2.30 2.45
N HIS A 8 -9.24 1.22 1.68
CA HIS A 8 -8.07 0.54 1.13
C HIS A 8 -7.17 1.51 0.34
N PHE A 9 -7.76 2.39 -0.46
CA PHE A 9 -6.98 3.38 -1.20
C PHE A 9 -6.28 4.40 -0.29
N ARG A 10 -6.94 4.87 0.78
CA ARG A 10 -6.30 5.71 1.79
C ARG A 10 -5.16 5.00 2.50
N ASN A 11 -5.31 3.69 2.74
CA ASN A 11 -4.24 2.88 3.31
C ASN A 11 -3.03 2.90 2.39
N LEU A 12 -3.20 2.60 1.09
CA LEU A 12 -2.12 2.67 0.08
C LEU A 12 -1.43 4.05 0.03
N VAL A 13 -2.20 5.13 0.14
CA VAL A 13 -1.65 6.50 0.20
C VAL A 13 -0.81 6.70 1.47
N SER A 14 -1.27 6.18 2.62
CA SER A 14 -0.52 6.20 3.89
C SER A 14 0.80 5.41 3.78
N LEU A 15 0.74 4.23 3.14
CA LEU A 15 1.92 3.37 2.89
C LEU A 15 3.01 4.10 2.14
N SER A 16 2.60 4.89 1.16
CA SER A 16 3.53 5.57 0.26
C SER A 16 4.22 6.75 0.95
N ALA A 17 3.80 7.13 2.16
CA ALA A 17 4.33 8.26 2.91
C ALA A 17 5.13 7.83 4.16
N VAL A 18 5.61 6.60 4.22
CA VAL A 18 6.37 6.03 5.37
C VAL A 18 7.59 6.87 5.77
N ASP A 19 8.32 7.43 4.79
CA ASP A 19 9.46 8.34 5.03
C ASP A 19 9.07 9.83 5.09
N GLY A 20 7.76 10.11 5.10
CA GLY A 20 7.20 11.45 5.04
C GLY A 20 7.13 12.06 3.63
N LYS A 21 7.47 11.32 2.57
CA LYS A 21 7.48 11.79 1.18
C LYS A 21 6.94 10.73 0.23
N ILE A 22 6.08 11.17 -0.69
CA ILE A 22 5.65 10.34 -1.82
C ILE A 22 6.51 10.71 -3.02
N GLU A 23 7.36 9.79 -3.46
CA GLU A 23 8.21 9.91 -4.65
C GLU A 23 7.41 9.76 -5.94
N ASP A 24 8.01 10.13 -7.07
CA ASP A 24 7.34 10.11 -8.37
C ASP A 24 6.89 8.70 -8.78
N VAL A 25 7.67 7.67 -8.43
CA VAL A 25 7.34 6.27 -8.69
C VAL A 25 6.10 5.83 -7.91
N GLU A 26 6.00 6.20 -6.63
CA GLU A 26 4.85 5.90 -5.77
C GLU A 26 3.62 6.69 -6.24
N ARG A 27 3.80 7.97 -6.60
CA ARG A 27 2.74 8.83 -7.14
C ARG A 27 2.19 8.27 -8.45
N ALA A 28 3.04 7.74 -9.33
CA ALA A 28 2.61 7.13 -10.58
C ALA A 28 1.79 5.87 -10.33
N ALA A 29 2.24 5.00 -9.42
CA ALA A 29 1.49 3.80 -9.03
C ALA A 29 0.13 4.16 -8.42
N LEU A 30 0.09 5.08 -7.45
CA LEU A 30 -1.15 5.57 -6.83
C LEU A 30 -2.09 6.20 -7.85
N SER A 31 -1.58 6.93 -8.85
CA SER A 31 -2.38 7.53 -9.91
C SER A 31 -3.02 6.48 -10.81
N LYS A 32 -2.28 5.42 -11.13
CA LYS A 32 -2.79 4.27 -11.89
C LYS A 32 -3.91 3.55 -11.13
N ILE A 33 -3.68 3.25 -9.84
CA ILE A 33 -4.69 2.61 -8.97
C ILE A 33 -5.94 3.51 -8.85
N ALA A 34 -5.75 4.81 -8.65
CA ALA A 34 -6.84 5.77 -8.59
C ALA A 34 -7.69 5.78 -9.87
N TYR A 35 -7.02 5.79 -11.04
CA TYR A 35 -7.69 5.72 -12.34
C TYR A 35 -8.48 4.42 -12.51
N GLU A 36 -7.87 3.27 -12.20
CA GLU A 36 -8.52 1.95 -12.26
C GLU A 36 -9.75 1.84 -11.35
N ARG A 37 -9.71 2.53 -10.19
CA ARG A 37 -10.83 2.57 -9.22
C ARG A 37 -11.84 3.70 -9.47
N GLY A 38 -11.68 4.49 -10.54
CA GLY A 38 -12.56 5.62 -10.86
C GLY A 38 -12.49 6.76 -9.85
N ILE A 39 -11.35 6.94 -9.18
CA ILE A 39 -11.08 8.04 -8.25
C ILE A 39 -10.65 9.26 -9.07
N ALA A 40 -11.38 10.35 -8.93
CA ALA A 40 -11.09 11.60 -9.61
C ALA A 40 -9.74 12.19 -9.16
N LEU A 41 -9.03 12.85 -10.10
CA LEU A 41 -7.67 13.35 -9.90
C LEU A 41 -7.58 14.43 -8.79
N ASP A 42 -8.59 15.28 -8.68
CA ASP A 42 -8.71 16.27 -7.60
C ASP A 42 -8.81 15.60 -6.23
N ARG A 43 -9.62 14.53 -6.12
CA ARG A 43 -9.74 13.72 -4.90
C ARG A 43 -8.45 12.99 -4.58
N LEU A 44 -7.76 12.44 -5.58
CA LEU A 44 -6.43 11.86 -5.42
C LEU A 44 -5.45 12.91 -4.85
N ASN A 45 -5.34 14.07 -5.49
CA ASN A 45 -4.42 15.13 -5.06
C ASN A 45 -4.70 15.59 -3.63
N PHE A 46 -5.98 15.67 -3.25
CA PHE A 46 -6.39 15.97 -1.88
C PHE A 46 -5.90 14.90 -0.89
N MET A 47 -6.04 13.62 -1.23
CA MET A 47 -5.52 12.51 -0.40
C MET A 47 -4.00 12.54 -0.28
N LEU A 48 -3.28 12.76 -1.39
CA LEU A 48 -1.82 12.83 -1.37
C LEU A 48 -1.31 13.99 -0.50
N THR A 49 -2.00 15.13 -0.54
CA THR A 49 -1.66 16.30 0.30
C THR A 49 -1.82 16.02 1.80
N ARG A 50 -2.71 15.09 2.14
CA ARG A 50 -3.01 14.67 3.52
C ARG A 50 -2.45 13.29 3.85
N ALA A 51 -1.50 12.78 3.07
CA ALA A 51 -1.00 11.41 3.24
C ALA A 51 -0.47 11.14 4.65
N SER A 52 0.22 12.13 5.24
CA SER A 52 0.73 12.07 6.61
C SER A 52 -0.36 12.07 7.70
N GLU A 53 -1.59 12.48 7.39
CA GLU A 53 -2.73 12.40 8.30
C GLU A 53 -3.32 10.97 8.36
N TYR A 54 -3.09 10.16 7.32
CA TYR A 54 -3.54 8.76 7.25
C TYR A 54 -2.61 7.77 7.98
N VAL A 55 -1.54 8.25 8.60
CA VAL A 55 -0.53 7.46 9.33
C VAL A 55 -1.12 6.65 10.49
N TYR A 56 -2.33 7.00 10.94
CA TYR A 56 -3.00 6.39 12.09
C TYR A 56 -3.33 4.89 11.97
N LEU A 57 -3.23 4.27 10.79
CA LEU A 57 -3.63 2.88 10.59
C LEU A 57 -2.48 1.86 10.67
N ILE A 58 -1.22 2.27 10.48
CA ILE A 58 -0.06 1.37 10.56
C ILE A 58 0.99 1.98 11.48
N PRO A 59 1.32 1.32 12.61
CA PRO A 59 2.37 1.76 13.51
C PRO A 59 3.70 1.90 12.77
N GLN A 60 4.18 3.13 12.60
CA GLN A 60 5.48 3.46 11.99
C GLN A 60 6.65 3.25 12.97
N ASN A 61 6.51 2.36 13.95
CA ASN A 61 7.56 2.11 14.94
C ASN A 61 8.62 1.15 14.38
N HIS A 62 9.89 1.58 14.31
CA HIS A 62 11.01 0.80 13.74
C HIS A 62 11.29 -0.58 14.39
N ILE A 63 10.49 -1.00 15.37
CA ILE A 63 10.71 -2.19 16.18
C ILE A 63 10.40 -3.48 15.39
N ASP A 64 9.54 -3.43 14.36
CA ASP A 64 9.25 -4.60 13.51
C ASP A 64 8.84 -4.23 12.07
N LYS A 65 9.85 -4.07 11.19
CA LYS A 65 9.67 -3.76 9.76
C LYS A 65 8.92 -4.85 9.00
N GLU A 66 9.06 -6.12 9.40
CA GLU A 66 8.38 -7.22 8.73
C GLU A 66 6.90 -7.22 9.09
N LYS A 67 6.56 -6.96 10.36
CA LYS A 67 5.17 -6.73 10.77
C LYS A 67 4.54 -5.56 10.05
N GLN A 68 5.25 -4.43 9.93
CA GLN A 68 4.76 -3.30 9.13
C GLN A 68 4.44 -3.73 7.70
N LEU A 69 5.39 -4.36 7.00
CA LEU A 69 5.16 -4.81 5.62
C LEU A 69 3.99 -5.80 5.50
N LYS A 70 3.78 -6.67 6.50
CA LYS A 70 2.62 -7.59 6.54
C LYS A 70 1.29 -6.84 6.70
N GLU A 71 1.20 -5.91 7.64
CA GLU A 71 0.02 -5.07 7.84
C GLU A 71 -0.29 -4.25 6.57
N MET A 72 0.75 -3.73 5.93
CA MET A 72 0.63 -3.01 4.65
C MET A 72 0.03 -3.88 3.54
N ILE A 73 0.50 -5.12 3.42
CA ILE A 73 -0.02 -6.09 2.46
C ILE A 73 -1.49 -6.41 2.75
N GLU A 74 -1.83 -6.67 4.01
CA GLU A 74 -3.21 -6.95 4.43
C GLU A 74 -4.16 -5.80 4.11
N PHE A 75 -3.72 -4.55 4.24
CA PHE A 75 -4.53 -3.38 3.91
C PHE A 75 -4.60 -3.07 2.41
N ALA A 76 -3.61 -3.50 1.63
CA ALA A 76 -3.55 -3.27 0.19
C ALA A 76 -4.40 -4.28 -0.60
N VAL A 77 -4.44 -5.54 -0.13
CA VAL A 77 -5.18 -6.63 -0.76
C VAL A 77 -6.68 -6.44 -0.63
N ILE A 78 -7.39 -6.60 -1.75
CA ILE A 78 -8.85 -6.71 -1.78
C ILE A 78 -9.16 -8.15 -2.19
N ASP A 79 -9.96 -8.85 -1.39
CA ASP A 79 -10.45 -10.21 -1.67
C ASP A 79 -9.35 -11.26 -1.96
N GLY A 80 -8.13 -11.06 -1.46
CA GLY A 80 -7.00 -11.99 -1.65
C GLY A 80 -6.15 -11.72 -2.90
N GLU A 81 -6.55 -10.78 -3.76
CA GLU A 81 -5.86 -10.47 -5.00
C GLU A 81 -5.10 -9.14 -4.94
N PHE A 82 -3.95 -9.10 -5.62
CA PHE A 82 -3.18 -7.90 -5.88
C PHE A 82 -3.33 -7.50 -7.35
N ALA A 83 -3.79 -6.28 -7.61
CA ALA A 83 -3.57 -5.68 -8.91
C ALA A 83 -2.07 -5.39 -9.10
N GLN A 84 -1.57 -5.43 -10.34
CA GLN A 84 -0.15 -5.19 -10.63
C GLN A 84 0.36 -3.87 -10.03
N ALA A 85 -0.45 -2.80 -10.09
CA ALA A 85 -0.05 -1.50 -9.57
C ALA A 85 0.06 -1.47 -8.04
N GLU A 86 -0.73 -2.27 -7.33
CA GLU A 86 -0.66 -2.43 -5.86
C GLU A 86 0.56 -3.27 -5.48
N HIS A 87 0.83 -4.33 -6.24
CA HIS A 87 2.03 -5.16 -6.08
C HIS A 87 3.30 -4.31 -6.27
N ASP A 88 3.38 -3.54 -7.36
CA ASP A 88 4.51 -2.65 -7.66
C ASP A 88 4.73 -1.64 -6.52
N LEU A 89 3.63 -1.11 -5.95
CA LEU A 89 3.69 -0.19 -4.83
C LEU A 89 4.20 -0.86 -3.56
N ILE A 90 3.69 -2.04 -3.20
CA ILE A 90 4.16 -2.80 -2.03
C ILE A 90 5.63 -3.18 -2.16
N VAL A 91 6.10 -3.58 -3.35
CA VAL A 91 7.52 -3.84 -3.61
C VAL A 91 8.36 -2.59 -3.35
N THR A 92 7.93 -1.44 -3.87
CA THR A 92 8.63 -0.17 -3.70
C THR A 92 8.73 0.22 -2.22
N VAL A 93 7.63 0.16 -1.47
CA VAL A 93 7.66 0.54 -0.05
C VAL A 93 8.39 -0.50 0.81
N GLY A 94 8.28 -1.79 0.48
CA GLY A 94 9.07 -2.84 1.13
C GLY A 94 10.58 -2.61 0.98
N GLN A 95 11.02 -2.12 -0.17
CA GLN A 95 12.41 -1.70 -0.37
C GLN A 95 12.81 -0.51 0.50
N LYS A 96 11.92 0.49 0.67
CA LYS A 96 12.15 1.61 1.59
C LYS A 96 12.25 1.18 3.06
N LEU A 97 11.52 0.13 3.45
CA LEU A 97 11.66 -0.49 4.78
C LEU A 97 12.99 -1.25 4.94
N GLY A 98 13.73 -1.50 3.85
CA GLY A 98 15.05 -2.13 3.85
C GLY A 98 15.02 -3.62 3.52
N PHE A 99 13.94 -4.12 2.92
CA PHE A 99 13.88 -5.46 2.35
C PHE A 99 14.37 -5.44 0.90
N ASP A 100 15.01 -6.51 0.45
CA ASP A 100 15.21 -6.71 -0.98
C ASP A 100 13.92 -7.18 -1.66
N LYS A 101 13.89 -7.15 -3.00
CA LYS A 101 12.71 -7.54 -3.76
C LYS A 101 12.28 -8.99 -3.46
N ASP A 102 13.22 -9.92 -3.38
CA ASP A 102 12.92 -11.35 -3.19
C ASP A 102 12.30 -11.61 -1.80
N GLN A 103 12.75 -10.87 -0.79
CA GLN A 103 12.18 -10.87 0.56
C GLN A 103 10.74 -10.36 0.56
N VAL A 104 10.48 -9.23 -0.11
CA VAL A 104 9.12 -8.68 -0.22
C VAL A 104 8.20 -9.67 -0.93
N GLU A 105 8.64 -10.23 -2.06
CA GLU A 105 7.89 -11.23 -2.82
C GLU A 105 7.62 -12.50 -2.00
N ALA A 106 8.56 -12.94 -1.17
CA ALA A 106 8.35 -14.05 -0.25
C ALA A 106 7.30 -13.73 0.83
N ILE A 107 7.25 -12.50 1.33
CA ILE A 107 6.24 -12.05 2.29
C ILE A 107 4.87 -11.97 1.63
N ILE A 108 4.77 -11.36 0.44
CA ILE A 108 3.52 -11.29 -0.35
C ILE A 108 2.98 -12.69 -0.58
N ARG A 109 3.81 -13.61 -1.11
CA ARG A 109 3.39 -15.01 -1.35
C ARG A 109 2.90 -15.68 -0.09
N ARG A 110 3.56 -15.50 1.05
CA ARG A 110 3.11 -16.10 2.33
C ARG A 110 1.74 -15.58 2.75
N GLN A 111 1.46 -14.30 2.56
CA GLN A 111 0.19 -13.68 2.95
C GLN A 111 -0.96 -14.01 1.99
N THR A 112 -0.70 -14.09 0.68
CA THR A 112 -1.72 -14.42 -0.31
C THR A 112 -1.98 -15.93 -0.40
N SER A 113 -0.95 -16.78 -0.25
CA SER A 113 -1.09 -18.25 -0.29
C SER A 113 -1.72 -18.83 0.98
N GLY A 114 -1.89 -18.03 2.04
CA GLY A 114 -2.56 -18.42 3.28
C GLY A 114 -4.08 -18.30 3.26
N ILE A 115 -4.67 -17.69 2.22
CA ILE A 115 -6.11 -17.39 2.15
C ILE A 115 -6.91 -18.55 1.52
N ASP A 116 -6.24 -19.50 0.86
CA ASP A 116 -6.87 -20.69 0.23
C ASP A 116 -7.06 -21.90 1.17
N LYS A 117 -6.80 -21.76 2.48
CA LYS A 117 -6.97 -22.86 3.46
C LYS A 117 -7.68 -22.41 4.73
N ALA A 118 -8.99 -22.21 4.62
CA ALA A 118 -9.94 -22.36 5.73
C ALA A 118 -11.29 -22.85 5.21
#